data_AF-A0A6V8LQU7-F1
#
_entry.id   AF-A0A6V8LQU7-F1
#
_cell.length_a   1.000
_cell.length_b   1.000
_cell.length_c   1.000
_cell.angle_alpha   90.00
_cell.angle_beta   90.00
_cell.angle_gamma   90.00
#
_symmetry.space_group_name_H-M   'P 1'
#
loop_
_entity.id
_entity.type
_entity.pdbx_description
1 polymer ?
#
loop_
_entity_poly.entity_id
_entity_poly.type
_entity_poly.pdbx_seq_one_letter_code
_entity_poly.pdbx_strand_id
1 'polypeptide(L)'
;MPFSPAAPESAPGWLVIRADAGPDIGIGHVMRCLALAQAWMRGGGRALLAGWVTLPALVQRLEREGVVLSVPDSDDPDGIGSLLRAFEPLSSDPGAHWIVLDGYGFNPEHHAALRRDGRRLLVLDDQAHLPRYHADAILNQNIGAQHLAYDADPGAIVLTGPAYALLREELRAPSAQRPGEPDQVRRVLVTMGGADPDNTAEAVLRVLSQAGGGLEDVVVVAGPANPHLENLRQAVSCAPFPARLEVSPPDMAPLLAGTDLALSAAGSTAYELCLLGVPMALAVLAPNQRGVARGLEAAGAAVLLGETPLDEASAANALAALLRSRQVRQGLSRAGQRLVDGQGADRVVERLLSLSAETLRLRPASQADSALLLAWRNDPETIRASLQDRPVSLAEHNAWFAKSLADPSLRLYVAELEGRPAGTVRLNSDASGHVLSWTVAPSMRGQGVGKAMVRLAVQHAPRAVRAEIRQGNIASVRIALHAGLSLHSTSQGIHLYTGPGKEPAS
;
A
#
# COMPACT_ATOMS: atom_id res chain seq x y z
N MET A 1 -16.50 -16.07 -3.33
CA MET A 1 -16.88 -14.65 -3.46
C MET A 1 -15.68 -13.83 -3.04
N PRO A 2 -15.17 -12.88 -3.84
CA PRO A 2 -14.01 -12.11 -3.44
C PRO A 2 -14.45 -11.08 -2.40
N PHE A 3 -13.75 -11.05 -1.25
CA PHE A 3 -13.84 -9.98 -0.27
C PHE A 3 -13.52 -8.66 -0.98
N SER A 4 -14.47 -7.73 -0.98
CA SER A 4 -14.24 -6.35 -1.41
C SER A 4 -13.55 -5.63 -0.24
N PRO A 5 -12.35 -5.03 -0.41
CA PRO A 5 -11.68 -4.31 0.66
C PRO A 5 -12.56 -3.13 1.08
N ALA A 6 -12.76 -2.98 2.38
CA ALA A 6 -13.58 -1.92 2.93
C ALA A 6 -12.97 -0.57 2.53
N ALA A 7 -13.77 0.30 1.89
CA ALA A 7 -13.31 1.65 1.54
C ALA A 7 -12.73 2.37 2.78
N PRO A 8 -11.55 2.99 2.65
CA PRO A 8 -10.82 3.60 3.77
C PRO A 8 -11.62 4.72 4.47
N GLU A 9 -11.40 4.86 5.79
CA GLU A 9 -12.19 5.70 6.70
C GLU A 9 -11.90 7.22 6.63
N SER A 10 -10.99 7.64 5.74
CA SER A 10 -10.70 9.04 5.38
C SER A 10 -10.44 9.13 3.88
N ALA A 11 -10.91 10.20 3.21
CA ALA A 11 -10.55 10.43 1.81
C ALA A 11 -9.06 10.80 1.68
N PRO A 12 -8.33 10.25 0.71
CA PRO A 12 -6.93 10.61 0.48
C PRO A 12 -6.81 12.07 0.01
N GLY A 13 -5.91 12.81 0.65
CA GLY A 13 -5.44 14.13 0.21
C GLY A 13 -4.16 13.98 -0.61
N TRP A 14 -3.06 14.55 -0.13
CA TRP A 14 -1.76 14.50 -0.82
C TRP A 14 -0.83 13.42 -0.28
N LEU A 15 -0.20 12.68 -1.20
CA LEU A 15 0.97 11.85 -0.95
C LEU A 15 2.21 12.60 -1.46
N VAL A 16 3.04 13.08 -0.53
CA VAL A 16 4.25 13.86 -0.85
C VAL A 16 5.48 13.00 -0.61
N ILE A 17 6.14 12.62 -1.68
CA ILE A 17 7.18 11.59 -1.69
C ILE A 17 8.55 12.23 -1.83
N ARG A 18 9.53 11.76 -1.06
CA ARG A 18 10.95 12.04 -1.27
C ARG A 18 11.65 10.77 -1.72
N ALA A 19 12.10 10.75 -2.97
CA ALA A 19 12.85 9.64 -3.55
C ALA A 19 13.71 10.14 -4.71
N ASP A 20 14.90 9.56 -4.90
CA ASP A 20 15.80 9.91 -6.00
C ASP A 20 15.91 8.78 -7.03
N ALA A 21 16.23 9.17 -8.26
CA ALA A 21 16.58 8.23 -9.32
C ALA A 21 17.67 8.80 -10.23
N GLY A 22 18.71 7.99 -10.46
CA GLY A 22 19.82 8.38 -11.30
C GLY A 22 20.74 7.21 -11.62
N PRO A 23 21.87 7.46 -12.31
CA PRO A 23 22.77 6.40 -12.75
C PRO A 23 23.31 5.53 -11.62
N ASP A 24 23.74 6.15 -10.52
CA ASP A 24 24.41 5.45 -9.42
C ASP A 24 23.42 4.76 -8.45
N ILE A 25 22.21 5.31 -8.32
CA ILE A 25 21.18 4.83 -7.39
C ILE A 25 20.21 3.87 -8.07
N GLY A 26 20.10 3.93 -9.40
CA GLY A 26 19.08 3.24 -10.18
C GLY A 26 17.71 3.94 -10.11
N ILE A 27 16.67 3.24 -10.55
CA ILE A 27 15.28 3.78 -10.63
C ILE A 27 14.31 3.12 -9.66
N GLY A 28 14.77 2.15 -8.86
CA GLY A 28 13.92 1.29 -8.05
C GLY A 28 13.07 2.05 -7.03
N HIS A 29 13.66 3.03 -6.34
CA HIS A 29 12.99 3.87 -5.34
C HIS A 29 11.82 4.64 -5.96
N VAL A 30 12.08 5.40 -7.03
CA VAL A 30 11.03 6.15 -7.73
C VAL A 30 9.96 5.23 -8.31
N MET A 31 10.32 4.07 -8.87
CA MET A 31 9.33 3.15 -9.45
C MET A 31 8.41 2.51 -8.40
N ARG A 32 8.91 2.13 -7.22
CA ARG A 32 8.04 1.60 -6.15
C ARG A 32 7.20 2.70 -5.51
N CYS A 33 7.75 3.90 -5.38
CA CYS A 33 7.00 5.09 -4.97
C CYS A 33 5.89 5.46 -5.96
N LEU A 34 6.15 5.33 -7.27
CA LEU A 34 5.12 5.51 -8.30
C LEU A 34 3.98 4.51 -8.13
N ALA A 35 4.26 3.23 -7.86
CA ALA A 35 3.22 2.24 -7.59
C ALA A 35 2.33 2.62 -6.39
N LEU A 36 2.92 3.16 -5.33
CA LEU A 36 2.16 3.68 -4.19
C LEU A 36 1.34 4.92 -4.57
N ALA A 37 1.92 5.85 -5.33
CA ALA A 37 1.25 7.04 -5.83
C ALA A 37 0.05 6.71 -6.72
N GLN A 38 0.19 5.75 -7.63
CA GLN A 38 -0.89 5.26 -8.49
C GLN A 38 -2.06 4.74 -7.63
N ALA A 39 -1.78 3.89 -6.64
CA ALA A 39 -2.81 3.38 -5.73
C ALA A 39 -3.49 4.49 -4.91
N TRP A 40 -2.73 5.49 -4.45
CA TRP A 40 -3.24 6.65 -3.74
C TRP A 40 -4.17 7.52 -4.60
N MET A 41 -3.74 7.82 -5.84
CA MET A 41 -4.51 8.61 -6.81
C MET A 41 -5.77 7.88 -7.27
N ARG A 42 -5.74 6.54 -7.42
CA ARG A 42 -6.95 5.74 -7.66
C ARG A 42 -7.99 5.88 -6.54
N GLY A 43 -7.55 6.12 -5.31
CA GLY A 43 -8.42 6.43 -4.17
C GLY A 43 -9.03 7.84 -4.19
N GLY A 44 -8.69 8.68 -5.17
CA GLY A 44 -9.12 10.08 -5.29
C GLY A 44 -8.10 11.11 -4.77
N GLY A 45 -6.91 10.66 -4.35
CA GLY A 45 -5.86 11.52 -3.85
C GLY A 45 -5.01 12.15 -4.95
N ARG A 46 -3.98 12.89 -4.54
CA ARG A 46 -2.99 13.53 -5.41
C ARG A 46 -1.58 13.17 -4.96
N ALA A 47 -0.62 13.15 -5.88
CA ALA A 47 0.76 12.80 -5.57
C ALA A 47 1.75 13.87 -6.05
N LEU A 48 2.74 14.15 -5.21
CA LEU A 48 3.91 14.97 -5.55
C LEU A 48 5.16 14.15 -5.21
N LEU A 49 6.13 14.12 -6.11
CA LEU A 49 7.45 13.55 -5.89
C LEU A 49 8.49 14.66 -5.87
N ALA A 50 9.14 14.86 -4.72
CA ALA A 50 10.29 15.72 -4.54
C ALA A 50 11.59 14.90 -4.66
N GLY A 51 12.37 15.11 -5.71
CA GLY A 51 13.65 14.42 -5.85
C GLY A 51 14.43 14.70 -7.10
N TRP A 52 15.70 14.32 -7.06
CA TRP A 52 16.60 14.36 -8.21
C TRP A 52 16.31 13.16 -9.11
N VAL A 53 15.45 13.41 -10.09
CA VAL A 53 15.11 12.45 -11.15
C VAL A 53 15.84 12.89 -12.41
N THR A 54 17.04 12.35 -12.64
CA THR A 54 17.93 12.81 -13.72
C THR A 54 17.64 12.17 -15.08
N LEU A 55 16.76 11.17 -15.12
CA LEU A 55 16.46 10.39 -16.32
C LEU A 55 15.21 10.92 -17.04
N PRO A 56 15.31 11.46 -18.27
CA PRO A 56 14.17 12.08 -18.97
C PRO A 56 12.97 11.15 -19.19
N ALA A 57 13.23 9.86 -19.46
CA ALA A 57 12.16 8.88 -19.65
C ALA A 57 11.33 8.67 -18.36
N LEU A 58 11.98 8.77 -17.19
CA LEU A 58 11.32 8.62 -15.91
C LEU A 58 10.53 9.88 -15.54
N VAL A 59 11.06 11.07 -15.84
CA VAL A 59 10.31 12.35 -15.71
C VAL A 59 9.03 12.31 -16.54
N GLN A 60 9.14 11.96 -17.82
CA GLN A 60 7.96 11.84 -18.69
C GLN A 60 6.98 10.77 -18.20
N ARG A 61 7.47 9.71 -17.55
CA ARG A 61 6.59 8.70 -16.96
C ARG A 61 5.80 9.29 -15.80
N LEU A 62 6.45 9.96 -14.85
CA LEU A 62 5.77 10.60 -13.71
C LEU A 62 4.69 11.60 -14.18
N GLU A 63 5.01 12.41 -15.19
CA GLU A 63 4.07 13.38 -15.78
C GLU A 63 2.84 12.72 -16.40
N ARG A 64 3.02 11.63 -17.16
CA ARG A 64 1.90 10.88 -17.77
C ARG A 64 0.97 10.25 -16.74
N GLU A 65 1.51 9.86 -15.59
CA GLU A 65 0.76 9.29 -14.47
C GLU A 65 0.08 10.37 -13.61
N GLY A 66 0.34 11.66 -13.88
CA GLY A 66 -0.21 12.77 -13.12
C GLY A 66 0.50 13.03 -11.79
N VAL A 67 1.72 12.49 -11.59
CA VAL A 67 2.55 12.78 -10.42
C VAL A 67 3.32 14.07 -10.65
N VAL A 68 3.12 15.06 -9.78
CA VAL A 68 3.84 16.34 -9.86
C VAL A 68 5.30 16.11 -9.46
N LEU A 69 6.25 16.44 -10.33
CA LEU A 69 7.67 16.41 -9.99
C LEU A 69 8.13 17.78 -9.46
N SER A 70 8.79 17.77 -8.31
CA SER A 70 9.47 18.92 -7.73
C SER A 70 10.95 18.57 -7.55
N VAL A 71 11.85 19.40 -8.06
CA VAL A 71 13.29 19.18 -7.90
C VAL A 71 13.74 19.94 -6.65
N PRO A 72 14.45 19.29 -5.71
CA PRO A 72 14.97 19.99 -4.54
C PRO A 72 15.98 21.08 -4.91
N ASP A 73 16.04 22.12 -4.08
CA ASP A 73 16.98 23.23 -4.28
C ASP A 73 18.43 22.76 -4.11
N SER A 74 19.36 23.37 -4.84
CA SER A 74 20.77 22.94 -4.85
C SER A 74 21.50 23.13 -3.51
N ASP A 75 20.98 24.00 -2.64
CA ASP A 75 21.48 24.26 -1.29
C ASP A 75 20.86 23.35 -0.22
N ASP A 76 20.01 22.40 -0.63
CA ASP A 76 19.32 21.43 0.23
C ASP A 76 19.71 19.99 -0.16
N PRO A 77 20.90 19.52 0.24
CA PRO A 77 21.52 18.30 -0.30
C PRO A 77 20.82 16.99 0.08
N ASP A 78 19.96 16.98 1.10
CA ASP A 78 19.08 15.84 1.42
C ASP A 78 17.66 16.03 0.84
N GLY A 79 17.31 17.25 0.43
CA GLY A 79 16.01 17.62 -0.13
C GLY A 79 14.88 17.70 0.90
N ILE A 80 15.17 17.62 2.21
CA ILE A 80 14.17 17.64 3.28
C ILE A 80 13.55 19.03 3.41
N GLY A 81 14.34 20.10 3.31
CA GLY A 81 13.82 21.46 3.37
C GLY A 81 12.86 21.77 2.22
N SER A 82 13.22 21.32 1.01
CA SER A 82 12.46 21.46 -0.22
C SER A 82 11.17 20.66 -0.17
N LEU A 83 11.24 19.42 0.35
CA LEU A 83 10.07 18.58 0.61
C LEU A 83 9.07 19.28 1.53
N LEU A 84 9.55 19.89 2.62
CA LEU A 84 8.70 20.61 3.56
C LEU A 84 8.08 21.88 2.95
N ARG A 85 8.86 22.65 2.18
CA ARG A 85 8.33 23.81 1.43
C ARG A 85 7.25 23.41 0.43
N ALA A 86 7.41 22.26 -0.24
CA ALA A 86 6.42 21.71 -1.15
C ALA A 86 5.17 21.19 -0.41
N PHE A 87 5.33 20.63 0.81
CA PHE A 87 4.24 20.09 1.61
C PHE A 87 3.35 21.16 2.23
N GLU A 88 3.94 22.24 2.77
CA GLU A 88 3.25 23.26 3.56
C GLU A 88 1.97 23.81 2.91
N PRO A 89 1.97 24.31 1.65
CA PRO A 89 0.74 24.82 1.03
C PRO A 89 -0.33 23.74 0.81
N LEU A 90 0.10 22.48 0.63
CA LEU A 90 -0.77 21.33 0.34
C LEU A 90 -1.48 20.80 1.60
N SER A 91 -0.92 21.09 2.79
CA SER A 91 -1.47 20.65 4.07
C SER A 91 -2.82 21.30 4.43
N SER A 92 -3.19 22.37 3.72
CA SER A 92 -4.46 23.06 3.87
C SER A 92 -5.61 22.46 3.04
N ASP A 93 -5.29 21.59 2.08
CA ASP A 93 -6.30 20.90 1.28
C ASP A 93 -7.09 19.91 2.16
N PRO A 94 -8.35 19.59 1.82
CA PRO A 94 -9.09 18.57 2.54
C PRO A 94 -8.54 17.17 2.25
N GLY A 95 -8.43 16.34 3.28
CA GLY A 95 -8.10 14.91 3.16
C GLY A 95 -6.92 14.47 4.02
N ALA A 96 -6.59 13.19 3.96
CA ALA A 96 -5.42 12.67 4.64
C ALA A 96 -4.15 13.05 3.87
N HIS A 97 -3.16 13.69 4.51
CA HIS A 97 -1.87 14.00 3.89
C HIS A 97 -0.76 13.12 4.49
N TRP A 98 0.10 12.58 3.64
CA TRP A 98 1.21 11.72 4.04
C TRP A 98 2.51 12.15 3.37
N ILE A 99 3.58 12.17 4.15
CA ILE A 99 4.94 12.27 3.65
C ILE A 99 5.49 10.85 3.53
N VAL A 100 6.16 10.55 2.41
CA VAL A 100 6.83 9.26 2.17
C VAL A 100 8.32 9.51 1.99
N LEU A 101 9.15 8.79 2.73
CA LEU A 101 10.60 8.77 2.53
C LEU A 101 11.03 7.44 1.94
N ASP A 102 11.83 7.50 0.87
CA ASP A 102 12.44 6.32 0.27
C ASP A 102 13.88 6.60 -0.16
N GLY A 103 14.83 6.16 0.67
CA GLY A 103 16.26 6.28 0.42
C GLY A 103 17.11 5.98 1.65
N TYR A 104 18.31 5.43 1.44
CA TYR A 104 19.21 5.02 2.52
C TYR A 104 19.85 6.18 3.31
N GLY A 105 19.78 7.41 2.78
CA GLY A 105 20.34 8.59 3.43
C GLY A 105 19.45 9.23 4.48
N PHE A 106 18.20 8.77 4.65
CA PHE A 106 17.26 9.39 5.58
C PHE A 106 17.42 8.82 6.99
N ASN A 107 18.01 9.62 7.89
CA ASN A 107 18.36 9.23 9.24
C ASN A 107 17.24 9.60 10.26
N PRO A 108 17.39 9.21 11.55
CA PRO A 108 16.41 9.55 12.58
C PRO A 108 16.17 11.06 12.73
N GLU A 109 17.17 11.91 12.49
CA GLU A 109 17.03 13.37 12.55
C GLU A 109 16.09 13.89 11.45
N HIS A 110 16.21 13.38 10.22
CA HIS A 110 15.29 13.68 9.12
C HIS A 110 13.87 13.22 9.46
N HIS A 111 13.73 12.00 9.99
CA HIS A 111 12.43 11.46 10.41
C HIS A 111 11.76 12.35 11.46
N ALA A 112 12.50 12.72 12.50
CA ALA A 112 12.00 13.60 13.56
C ALA A 112 11.62 14.99 13.03
N ALA A 113 12.40 15.56 12.11
CA ALA A 113 12.10 16.85 11.49
C ALA A 113 10.77 16.82 10.71
N LEU A 114 10.55 15.77 9.91
CA LEU A 114 9.32 15.61 9.11
C LEU A 114 8.09 15.30 9.95
N ARG A 115 8.26 14.66 11.10
CA ARG A 115 7.16 14.32 12.03
C ARG A 115 6.69 15.49 12.90
N ARG A 116 7.41 16.61 12.95
CA ARG A 116 7.00 17.79 13.73
C ARG A 116 5.61 18.26 13.29
N ASP A 117 4.93 19.01 14.15
CA ASP A 117 3.63 19.62 13.82
C ASP A 117 2.52 18.61 13.44
N GLY A 118 2.65 17.35 13.87
CA GLY A 118 1.63 16.32 13.69
C GLY A 118 1.55 15.72 12.28
N ARG A 119 2.53 16.01 11.41
CA ARG A 119 2.64 15.41 10.07
C ARG A 119 2.75 13.90 10.15
N ARG A 120 2.13 13.22 9.16
CA ARG A 120 2.16 11.77 9.02
C ARG A 120 3.31 11.33 8.13
N LEU A 121 4.12 10.39 8.60
CA LEU A 121 5.31 9.90 7.89
C LEU A 121 5.28 8.39 7.68
N LEU A 122 5.41 7.99 6.42
CA LEU A 122 5.73 6.62 5.99
C LEU A 122 7.22 6.56 5.59
N VAL A 123 7.97 5.61 6.16
CA VAL A 123 9.36 5.33 5.76
C VAL A 123 9.41 3.98 5.03
N LEU A 124 9.95 3.99 3.80
CA LEU A 124 10.28 2.77 3.07
C LEU A 124 11.68 2.31 3.48
N ASP A 125 11.80 1.05 3.86
CA ASP A 125 13.03 0.45 4.35
C ASP A 125 13.24 -0.94 3.71
N ASP A 126 14.50 -1.34 3.59
CA ASP A 126 14.86 -2.63 3.00
C ASP A 126 15.57 -3.57 4.00
N GLN A 127 16.20 -3.04 5.06
CA GLN A 127 17.18 -3.76 5.88
C GLN A 127 17.07 -3.60 7.40
N ALA A 128 16.13 -2.80 7.90
CA ALA A 128 16.03 -2.40 9.31
C ALA A 128 17.35 -1.83 9.86
N HIS A 129 18.00 -0.96 9.08
CA HIS A 129 19.39 -0.54 9.28
C HIS A 129 19.56 0.65 10.24
N LEU A 130 18.48 1.38 10.54
CA LEU A 130 18.56 2.55 11.40
C LEU A 130 18.48 2.17 12.88
N PRO A 131 19.15 2.92 13.76
CA PRO A 131 19.10 2.67 15.20
C PRO A 131 17.71 2.97 15.79
N ARG A 132 16.92 3.83 15.13
CA ARG A 132 15.56 4.19 15.52
C ARG A 132 14.77 4.76 14.34
N TYR A 133 13.47 4.48 14.27
CA TYR A 133 12.55 5.00 13.27
C TYR A 133 11.51 5.91 13.92
N HIS A 134 11.57 7.22 13.60
CA HIS A 134 10.54 8.19 13.98
C HIS A 134 9.46 8.30 12.90
N ALA A 135 8.54 7.35 12.82
CA ALA A 135 7.53 7.28 11.74
C ALA A 135 6.14 6.91 12.28
N ASP A 136 5.09 7.14 11.50
CA ASP A 136 3.75 6.59 11.77
C ASP A 136 3.61 5.20 11.15
N ALA A 137 4.26 4.99 10.02
CA ALA A 137 4.31 3.72 9.33
C ALA A 137 5.71 3.44 8.79
N ILE A 138 6.11 2.18 8.82
CA ILE A 138 7.32 1.67 8.18
C ILE A 138 6.88 0.59 7.21
N LEU A 139 7.39 0.63 5.98
CA LEU A 139 7.12 -0.38 4.96
C LEU A 139 8.44 -1.04 4.55
N ASN A 140 8.55 -2.34 4.78
CA ASN A 140 9.58 -3.16 4.17
C ASN A 140 8.93 -4.33 3.42
N GLN A 141 8.82 -4.19 2.10
CA GLN A 141 8.20 -5.20 1.23
C GLN A 141 9.00 -6.50 1.11
N ASN A 142 10.23 -6.55 1.63
CA ASN A 142 11.13 -7.64 1.33
C ASN A 142 10.77 -8.94 2.05
N ILE A 143 10.92 -10.06 1.35
CA ILE A 143 10.83 -11.37 2.00
C ILE A 143 11.88 -11.47 3.12
N GLY A 144 11.45 -11.96 4.28
CA GLY A 144 12.27 -12.00 5.50
C GLY A 144 12.18 -10.75 6.37
N ALA A 145 11.58 -9.65 5.90
CA ALA A 145 11.44 -8.41 6.69
C ALA A 145 10.65 -8.61 8.00
N GLN A 146 9.73 -9.58 8.04
CA GLN A 146 9.00 -9.96 9.26
C GLN A 146 9.90 -10.49 10.41
N HIS A 147 11.15 -10.85 10.11
CA HIS A 147 12.11 -11.34 11.10
C HIS A 147 13.12 -10.27 11.53
N LEU A 148 13.05 -9.08 10.93
CA LEU A 148 13.90 -7.96 11.31
C LEU A 148 13.32 -7.23 12.53
N ALA A 149 14.21 -6.72 13.37
CA ALA A 149 13.83 -5.92 14.53
C ALA A 149 13.78 -4.45 14.13
N TYR A 150 12.60 -3.84 14.29
CA TYR A 150 12.39 -2.41 14.09
C TYR A 150 12.27 -1.71 15.44
N ASP A 151 13.23 -0.86 15.80
CA ASP A 151 13.05 0.08 16.91
C ASP A 151 12.33 1.32 16.38
N ALA A 152 11.02 1.40 16.64
CA ALA A 152 10.15 2.45 16.13
C ALA A 152 9.40 3.16 17.26
N ASP A 153 8.91 4.36 16.99
CA ASP A 153 8.11 5.10 17.97
C ASP A 153 6.84 4.35 18.40
N PRO A 154 6.38 4.54 19.65
CA PRO A 154 5.15 3.92 20.12
C PRO A 154 3.95 4.25 19.22
N GLY A 155 3.22 3.22 18.78
CA GLY A 155 2.09 3.37 17.88
C GLY A 155 2.43 3.36 16.39
N ALA A 156 3.72 3.35 16.02
CA ALA A 156 4.12 3.12 14.64
C ALA A 156 3.67 1.72 14.17
N ILE A 157 3.14 1.63 12.97
CA ILE A 157 2.83 0.34 12.33
C ILE A 157 4.00 -0.09 11.45
N VAL A 158 4.33 -1.38 11.47
CA VAL A 158 5.36 -1.97 10.60
C VAL A 158 4.68 -2.93 9.63
N LEU A 159 4.76 -2.60 8.34
CA LEU A 159 4.19 -3.37 7.23
C LEU A 159 5.33 -4.14 6.57
N THR A 160 5.41 -5.45 6.84
CA THR A 160 6.52 -6.28 6.38
C THR A 160 6.10 -7.36 5.41
N GLY A 161 6.98 -7.65 4.45
CA GLY A 161 6.93 -8.82 3.60
C GLY A 161 6.21 -8.63 2.25
N PRO A 162 6.26 -9.67 1.38
CA PRO A 162 5.82 -9.55 -0.01
C PRO A 162 4.32 -9.28 -0.21
N ALA A 163 3.51 -9.51 0.83
CA ALA A 163 2.11 -9.11 0.85
C ALA A 163 1.92 -7.59 0.72
N TYR A 164 2.95 -6.78 1.02
CA TYR A 164 2.94 -5.33 0.85
C TYR A 164 3.81 -4.85 -0.32
N ALA A 165 4.19 -5.73 -1.25
CA ALA A 165 4.97 -5.36 -2.42
C ALA A 165 4.29 -4.24 -3.23
N LEU A 166 5.02 -3.15 -3.44
CA LEU A 166 4.56 -2.01 -4.23
C LEU A 166 4.82 -2.28 -5.70
N LEU A 167 3.77 -2.74 -6.39
CA LEU A 167 3.82 -3.09 -7.81
C LEU A 167 2.99 -2.12 -8.64
N ARG A 168 3.56 -1.70 -9.75
CA ARG A 168 2.98 -0.75 -10.70
C ARG A 168 1.69 -1.29 -11.35
N GLU A 169 0.74 -0.40 -11.66
CA GLU A 169 -0.62 -0.79 -12.04
C GLU A 169 -0.72 -1.48 -13.40
N GLU A 170 0.26 -1.31 -14.28
CA GLU A 170 0.26 -1.87 -15.64
C GLU A 170 0.38 -3.40 -15.59
N LEU A 171 0.90 -3.94 -14.49
CA LEU A 171 0.93 -5.38 -14.23
C LEU A 171 -0.47 -5.96 -13.93
N ARG A 172 -1.49 -5.11 -13.72
CA ARG A 172 -2.90 -5.51 -13.57
C ARG A 172 -3.65 -5.53 -14.91
N ALA A 173 -3.04 -5.00 -15.98
CA ALA A 173 -3.68 -4.89 -17.28
C ALA A 173 -3.87 -6.27 -17.94
N PRO A 174 -4.84 -6.44 -18.86
CA PRO A 174 -4.99 -7.69 -19.62
C PRO A 174 -3.73 -8.08 -20.41
N SER A 175 -2.91 -7.11 -20.82
CA SER A 175 -1.60 -7.34 -21.46
C SER A 175 -0.59 -8.07 -20.56
N ALA A 176 -0.82 -8.07 -19.25
CA ALA A 176 0.00 -8.75 -18.25
C ALA A 176 -0.48 -10.19 -17.96
N GLN A 177 -1.34 -10.79 -18.81
CA GLN A 177 -1.79 -12.17 -18.65
C GLN A 177 -0.80 -13.17 -19.25
N ARG A 178 -0.31 -14.09 -18.43
CA ARG A 178 0.63 -15.15 -18.83
C ARG A 178 -0.10 -16.42 -19.27
N PRO A 179 0.20 -17.00 -20.44
CA PRO A 179 -0.36 -18.28 -20.89
C PRO A 179 0.34 -19.48 -20.23
N GLY A 180 0.25 -19.61 -18.89
CA GLY A 180 0.76 -20.76 -18.14
C GLY A 180 2.25 -21.10 -18.37
N GLU A 181 2.68 -22.28 -17.92
CA GLU A 181 4.07 -22.72 -18.07
C GLU A 181 4.24 -23.64 -19.29
N PRO A 182 5.02 -23.25 -20.31
CA PRO A 182 5.23 -24.05 -21.51
C PRO A 182 6.08 -25.29 -21.25
N ASP A 183 5.98 -26.29 -22.13
CA ASP A 183 6.79 -27.51 -22.02
C ASP A 183 8.28 -27.22 -22.21
N GLN A 184 8.61 -26.38 -23.18
CA GLN A 184 9.97 -25.91 -23.45
C GLN A 184 10.07 -24.40 -23.25
N VAL A 185 11.18 -23.94 -22.67
CA VAL A 185 11.50 -22.51 -22.58
C VAL A 185 11.97 -22.04 -23.95
N ARG A 186 11.29 -21.02 -24.50
CA ARG A 186 11.64 -20.41 -25.79
C ARG A 186 11.95 -18.93 -25.65
N ARG A 187 11.27 -18.26 -24.72
CA ARG A 187 11.36 -16.82 -24.49
C ARG A 187 12.00 -16.53 -23.13
N VAL A 188 13.17 -15.92 -23.15
CA VAL A 188 13.93 -15.57 -21.95
C VAL A 188 14.07 -14.06 -21.82
N LEU A 189 13.86 -13.55 -20.62
CA LEU A 189 14.16 -12.15 -20.28
C LEU A 189 15.41 -12.11 -19.40
N VAL A 190 16.37 -11.25 -19.74
CA VAL A 190 17.54 -10.95 -18.91
C VAL A 190 17.46 -9.50 -18.46
N THR A 191 17.43 -9.24 -17.14
CA THR A 191 17.41 -7.87 -16.61
C THR A 191 18.05 -7.75 -15.23
N MET A 192 19.13 -6.98 -15.14
CA MET A 192 19.88 -6.75 -13.90
C MET A 192 19.47 -5.46 -13.17
N GLY A 193 18.31 -4.90 -13.53
CA GLY A 193 17.82 -3.63 -13.00
C GLY A 193 18.31 -2.42 -13.79
N GLY A 194 18.20 -1.23 -13.19
CA GLY A 194 18.35 0.04 -13.89
C GLY A 194 19.78 0.43 -14.28
N ALA A 195 20.79 0.02 -13.50
CA ALA A 195 22.16 0.52 -13.62
C ALA A 195 23.18 -0.55 -14.03
N ASP A 196 23.13 -1.75 -13.45
CA ASP A 196 24.09 -2.86 -13.72
C ASP A 196 25.57 -2.40 -13.87
N PRO A 197 26.14 -1.74 -12.85
CA PRO A 197 27.46 -1.10 -12.94
C PRO A 197 28.60 -2.11 -13.14
N ASP A 198 28.40 -3.37 -12.75
CA ASP A 198 29.39 -4.44 -12.86
C ASP A 198 29.25 -5.29 -14.14
N ASN A 199 28.38 -4.87 -15.06
CA ASN A 199 28.10 -5.57 -16.33
C ASN A 199 27.67 -7.04 -16.13
N THR A 200 26.86 -7.28 -15.10
CA THR A 200 26.40 -8.62 -14.74
C THR A 200 25.47 -9.21 -15.79
N ALA A 201 24.73 -8.36 -16.53
CA ALA A 201 23.88 -8.84 -17.61
C ALA A 201 24.68 -9.58 -18.69
N GLU A 202 25.92 -9.16 -18.97
CA GLU A 202 26.81 -9.87 -19.90
C GLU A 202 27.24 -11.23 -19.35
N ALA A 203 27.62 -11.30 -18.07
CA ALA A 203 27.95 -12.57 -17.41
C ALA A 203 26.77 -13.55 -17.44
N VAL A 204 25.55 -13.05 -17.18
CA VAL A 204 24.32 -13.85 -17.25
C VAL A 204 24.02 -14.33 -18.67
N LEU A 205 24.32 -13.54 -19.70
CA LEU A 205 24.22 -13.99 -21.11
C LEU A 205 25.21 -15.11 -21.44
N ARG A 206 26.44 -15.06 -20.91
CA ARG A 206 27.41 -16.15 -21.06
C ARG A 206 26.94 -17.41 -20.33
N VAL A 207 26.42 -17.28 -19.12
CA VAL A 207 25.78 -18.38 -18.37
C VAL A 207 24.63 -19.01 -19.15
N LEU A 208 23.76 -18.19 -19.76
CA LEU A 208 22.66 -18.67 -20.61
C LEU A 208 23.17 -19.41 -21.85
N SER A 209 24.23 -18.89 -22.48
CA SER A 209 24.88 -19.52 -23.64
C SER A 209 25.47 -20.89 -23.29
N GLN A 210 26.10 -21.02 -22.12
CA GLN A 210 26.66 -22.28 -21.61
C GLN A 210 25.57 -23.29 -21.22
N ALA A 211 24.46 -22.81 -20.63
CA ALA A 211 23.33 -23.66 -20.26
C ALA A 211 22.61 -24.25 -21.49
N GLY A 212 22.68 -23.56 -22.63
CA GLY A 212 22.09 -23.97 -23.91
C GLY A 212 20.56 -23.90 -23.93
N GLY A 213 19.93 -24.53 -24.93
CA GLY A 213 18.47 -24.61 -25.04
C GLY A 213 17.94 -24.23 -26.43
N GLY A 214 16.69 -24.60 -26.70
CA GLY A 214 15.98 -24.23 -27.93
C GLY A 214 15.34 -22.84 -27.82
N LEU A 215 16.15 -21.82 -27.52
CA LEU A 215 15.68 -20.45 -27.32
C LEU A 215 15.34 -19.79 -28.67
N GLU A 216 14.17 -19.18 -28.76
CA GLU A 216 13.67 -18.51 -29.95
C GLU A 216 13.68 -16.98 -29.81
N ASP A 217 13.62 -16.47 -28.58
CA ASP A 217 13.67 -15.04 -28.30
C ASP A 217 14.32 -14.76 -26.93
N VAL A 218 15.42 -14.02 -26.93
CA VAL A 218 16.08 -13.54 -25.70
C VAL A 218 16.07 -12.02 -25.67
N VAL A 219 15.35 -11.46 -24.70
CA VAL A 219 15.26 -10.02 -24.51
C VAL A 219 16.18 -9.62 -23.37
N VAL A 220 17.15 -8.77 -23.66
CA VAL A 220 18.01 -8.17 -22.65
C VAL A 220 17.49 -6.77 -22.38
N VAL A 221 17.04 -6.50 -21.17
CA VAL A 221 16.58 -5.17 -20.76
C VAL A 221 17.67 -4.50 -19.94
N ALA A 222 18.16 -3.39 -20.46
CA ALA A 222 19.09 -2.50 -19.76
C ALA A 222 18.38 -1.19 -19.43
N GLY A 223 18.64 -0.66 -18.23
CA GLY A 223 18.19 0.68 -17.89
C GLY A 223 19.03 1.76 -18.60
N PRO A 224 18.52 3.00 -18.67
CA PRO A 224 19.19 4.11 -19.34
C PRO A 224 20.50 4.55 -18.64
N ALA A 225 20.68 4.09 -17.39
CA ALA A 225 21.82 4.36 -16.54
C ALA A 225 22.99 3.37 -16.73
N ASN A 226 22.84 2.36 -17.59
CA ASN A 226 23.84 1.32 -17.73
C ASN A 226 25.11 1.84 -18.44
N PRO A 227 26.30 1.81 -17.80
CA PRO A 227 27.54 2.31 -18.42
C PRO A 227 28.11 1.37 -19.49
N HIS A 228 27.61 0.13 -19.57
CA HIS A 228 28.10 -0.96 -20.44
C HIS A 228 27.18 -1.25 -21.62
N LEU A 229 26.33 -0.30 -22.03
CA LEU A 229 25.37 -0.51 -23.14
C LEU A 229 26.05 -1.01 -24.43
N GLU A 230 27.25 -0.53 -24.76
CA GLU A 230 27.94 -0.97 -25.97
C GLU A 230 28.47 -2.40 -25.85
N ASN A 231 29.02 -2.77 -24.69
CA ASN A 231 29.44 -4.15 -24.40
C ASN A 231 28.23 -5.10 -24.49
N LEU A 232 27.08 -4.68 -23.96
CA LEU A 232 25.84 -5.45 -24.04
C LEU A 232 25.34 -5.60 -25.48
N ARG A 233 25.40 -4.55 -26.31
CA ARG A 233 25.07 -4.66 -27.74
C ARG A 233 25.95 -5.70 -28.43
N GLN A 234 27.25 -5.66 -28.18
CA GLN A 234 28.18 -6.63 -28.73
C GLN A 234 27.87 -8.05 -28.25
N ALA A 235 27.72 -8.25 -26.94
CA ALA A 235 27.39 -9.55 -26.35
C ALA A 235 26.08 -10.14 -26.91
N VAL A 236 25.04 -9.31 -27.06
CA VAL A 236 23.76 -9.71 -27.67
C VAL A 236 23.96 -10.14 -29.12
N SER A 237 24.74 -9.39 -29.91
CA SER A 237 25.01 -9.74 -31.32
C SER A 237 25.84 -11.02 -31.50
N CYS A 238 26.67 -11.37 -30.51
CA CYS A 238 27.50 -12.57 -30.52
C CYS A 238 26.81 -13.79 -29.88
N ALA A 239 25.59 -13.62 -29.36
CA ALA A 239 24.88 -14.70 -28.68
C ALA A 239 24.56 -15.86 -29.66
N PRO A 240 24.60 -17.13 -29.20
CA PRO A 240 24.31 -18.29 -30.04
C PRO A 240 22.81 -18.51 -30.30
N PHE A 241 21.96 -17.56 -29.90
CA PHE A 241 20.49 -17.61 -30.00
C PHE A 241 19.96 -16.23 -30.45
N PRO A 242 18.73 -16.14 -30.99
CA PRO A 242 18.12 -14.86 -31.33
C PRO A 242 17.98 -13.99 -30.09
N ALA A 243 18.70 -12.87 -30.04
CA ALA A 243 18.71 -11.96 -28.91
C ALA A 243 18.54 -10.51 -29.37
N ARG A 244 17.91 -9.68 -28.53
CA ARG A 244 17.81 -8.24 -28.73
C ARG A 244 18.00 -7.48 -27.43
N LEU A 245 18.55 -6.27 -27.54
CA LEU A 245 18.70 -5.33 -26.44
C LEU A 245 17.57 -4.29 -26.48
N GLU A 246 16.84 -4.19 -25.39
CA GLU A 246 15.82 -3.15 -25.15
C GLU A 246 16.35 -2.18 -24.10
N VAL A 247 16.54 -0.91 -24.46
CA VAL A 247 17.04 0.12 -23.54
C VAL A 247 15.87 0.97 -23.06
N SER A 248 15.63 0.97 -21.75
CA SER A 248 14.57 1.74 -21.11
C SER A 248 13.19 1.55 -21.78
N PRO A 249 12.70 0.30 -21.93
CA PRO A 249 11.41 0.06 -22.58
C PRO A 249 10.29 0.83 -21.86
N PRO A 250 9.35 1.42 -22.61
CA PRO A 250 8.30 2.27 -22.04
C PRO A 250 7.28 1.46 -21.22
N ASP A 251 7.14 0.17 -21.52
CA ASP A 251 6.26 -0.76 -20.83
C ASP A 251 6.95 -2.11 -20.62
N MET A 252 7.18 -2.44 -19.35
CA MET A 252 7.77 -3.71 -18.93
C MET A 252 6.72 -4.81 -18.76
N ALA A 253 5.44 -4.47 -18.57
CA ALA A 253 4.39 -5.46 -18.31
C ALA A 253 4.24 -6.51 -19.42
N PRO A 254 4.13 -6.16 -20.73
CA PRO A 254 4.01 -7.16 -21.79
C PRO A 254 5.30 -7.97 -21.97
N LEU A 255 6.47 -7.37 -21.73
CA LEU A 255 7.76 -8.09 -21.78
C LEU A 255 7.82 -9.17 -20.71
N LEU A 256 7.47 -8.83 -19.47
CA LEU A 256 7.45 -9.78 -18.37
C LEU A 256 6.40 -10.88 -18.58
N ALA A 257 5.18 -10.54 -18.99
CA ALA A 257 4.11 -11.50 -19.21
C ALA A 257 4.36 -12.45 -20.40
N GLY A 258 5.08 -11.97 -21.42
CA GLY A 258 5.51 -12.77 -22.56
C GLY A 258 6.70 -13.69 -22.29
N THR A 259 7.25 -13.68 -21.08
CA THR A 259 8.46 -14.43 -20.72
C THR A 259 8.14 -15.84 -20.22
N ASP A 260 8.90 -16.82 -20.69
CA ASP A 260 8.84 -18.20 -20.20
C ASP A 260 9.74 -18.39 -18.97
N LEU A 261 10.93 -17.79 -18.97
CA LEU A 261 11.90 -17.80 -17.87
C LEU A 261 12.64 -16.47 -17.76
N ALA A 262 12.74 -15.91 -16.56
CA ALA A 262 13.48 -14.67 -16.32
C ALA A 262 14.82 -14.90 -15.61
N LEU A 263 15.88 -14.22 -16.03
CA LEU A 263 17.16 -14.10 -15.35
C LEU A 263 17.27 -12.67 -14.82
N SER A 264 17.25 -12.49 -13.51
CA SER A 264 17.14 -11.15 -12.93
C SER A 264 18.03 -10.91 -11.70
N ALA A 265 18.22 -9.65 -11.34
CA ALA A 265 18.72 -9.28 -10.02
C ALA A 265 17.64 -9.51 -8.95
N ALA A 266 18.03 -9.68 -7.69
CA ALA A 266 17.10 -9.83 -6.57
C ALA A 266 16.58 -8.47 -6.05
N GLY A 267 15.98 -7.67 -6.94
CA GLY A 267 15.33 -6.39 -6.65
C GLY A 267 13.80 -6.44 -6.81
N SER A 268 13.15 -5.27 -6.95
CA SER A 268 11.68 -5.17 -7.05
C SER A 268 11.08 -5.96 -8.22
N THR A 269 11.79 -6.10 -9.34
CA THR A 269 11.37 -6.92 -10.49
C THR A 269 11.09 -8.38 -10.10
N ALA A 270 11.77 -8.93 -9.09
CA ALA A 270 11.51 -10.28 -8.61
C ALA A 270 10.07 -10.44 -8.07
N TYR A 271 9.51 -9.40 -7.44
CA TYR A 271 8.12 -9.42 -6.97
C TYR A 271 7.11 -9.27 -8.12
N GLU A 272 7.47 -8.55 -9.19
CA GLU A 272 6.68 -8.48 -10.42
C GLU A 272 6.61 -9.86 -11.10
N LEU A 273 7.75 -10.56 -11.18
CA LEU A 273 7.83 -11.93 -11.70
C LEU A 273 7.01 -12.90 -10.83
N CYS A 274 7.04 -12.74 -9.50
CA CYS A 274 6.19 -13.51 -8.58
C CYS A 274 4.70 -13.33 -8.89
N LEU A 275 4.23 -12.08 -9.05
CA LEU A 275 2.84 -11.77 -9.38
C LEU A 275 2.41 -12.45 -10.69
N LEU A 276 3.22 -12.30 -11.73
CA LEU A 276 2.95 -12.86 -13.06
C LEU A 276 3.13 -14.38 -13.14
N GLY A 277 3.69 -14.97 -12.09
CA GLY A 277 4.04 -16.39 -12.03
C GLY A 277 5.09 -16.76 -13.07
N VAL A 278 6.04 -15.88 -13.37
CA VAL A 278 7.18 -16.17 -14.25
C VAL A 278 8.25 -16.86 -13.40
N PRO A 279 8.68 -18.10 -13.73
CA PRO A 279 9.79 -18.72 -13.05
C PRO A 279 11.06 -17.88 -13.26
N MET A 280 11.92 -17.80 -12.25
CA MET A 280 13.08 -16.92 -12.29
C MET A 280 14.34 -17.57 -11.73
N ALA A 281 15.49 -17.17 -12.27
CA ALA A 281 16.79 -17.38 -11.67
C ALA A 281 17.42 -16.03 -11.31
N LEU A 282 18.03 -15.94 -10.12
CA LEU A 282 18.47 -14.67 -9.55
C LEU A 282 19.99 -14.60 -9.40
N ALA A 283 20.58 -13.49 -9.84
CA ALA A 283 21.93 -13.08 -9.49
C ALA A 283 21.88 -12.06 -8.33
N VAL A 284 22.75 -12.22 -7.34
CA VAL A 284 22.87 -11.26 -6.23
C VAL A 284 23.92 -10.22 -6.60
N LEU A 285 23.49 -8.99 -6.85
CA LEU A 285 24.39 -7.92 -7.30
C LEU A 285 25.04 -7.14 -6.16
N ALA A 286 24.41 -7.14 -4.98
CA ALA A 286 24.85 -6.33 -3.86
C ALA A 286 24.45 -6.97 -2.51
N PRO A 287 25.14 -6.62 -1.40
CA PRO A 287 24.86 -7.18 -0.07
C PRO A 287 23.39 -7.03 0.37
N ASN A 288 22.74 -5.92 0.00
CA ASN A 288 21.34 -5.65 0.33
C ASN A 288 20.33 -6.55 -0.40
N GLN A 289 20.74 -7.25 -1.46
CA GLN A 289 19.89 -8.19 -2.18
C GLN A 289 19.96 -9.62 -1.65
N ARG A 290 20.97 -9.97 -0.83
CA ARG A 290 21.18 -11.33 -0.31
C ARG A 290 19.96 -11.89 0.43
N GLY A 291 19.34 -11.07 1.26
CA GLY A 291 18.15 -11.45 2.04
C GLY A 291 16.97 -11.80 1.13
N VAL A 292 16.70 -10.95 0.14
CA VAL A 292 15.64 -11.16 -0.87
C VAL A 292 15.90 -12.44 -1.66
N ALA A 293 17.11 -12.59 -2.21
CA ALA A 293 17.50 -13.73 -3.04
C ALA A 293 17.31 -15.06 -2.29
N ARG A 294 17.92 -15.19 -1.11
CA ARG A 294 17.81 -16.41 -0.28
C ARG A 294 16.39 -16.64 0.22
N GLY A 295 15.65 -15.59 0.56
CA GLY A 295 14.26 -15.70 0.98
C GLY A 295 13.37 -16.25 -0.14
N LEU A 296 13.54 -15.78 -1.37
CA LEU A 296 12.79 -16.28 -2.54
C LEU A 296 13.17 -17.72 -2.89
N GLU A 297 14.46 -18.08 -2.81
CA GLU A 297 14.91 -19.47 -3.01
C GLU A 297 14.33 -20.40 -1.94
N ALA A 298 14.41 -20.02 -0.67
CA ALA A 298 13.86 -20.81 0.44
C ALA A 298 12.33 -20.97 0.35
N ALA A 299 11.63 -19.97 -0.16
CA ALA A 299 10.20 -20.06 -0.46
C ALA A 299 9.88 -20.90 -1.72
N GLY A 300 10.91 -21.36 -2.44
CA GLY A 300 10.79 -22.10 -3.68
C GLY A 300 10.24 -21.27 -4.83
N ALA A 301 10.45 -19.95 -4.83
CA ALA A 301 9.98 -19.02 -5.86
C ALA A 301 11.07 -18.63 -6.88
N ALA A 302 12.34 -18.90 -6.58
CA ALA A 302 13.48 -18.62 -7.45
C ALA A 302 14.58 -19.68 -7.31
N VAL A 303 15.47 -19.73 -8.29
CA VAL A 303 16.77 -20.45 -8.21
C VAL A 303 17.90 -19.43 -8.15
N LEU A 304 18.91 -19.61 -7.31
CA LEU A 304 20.06 -18.71 -7.30
C LEU A 304 21.11 -19.12 -8.33
N LEU A 305 21.57 -18.15 -9.12
CA LEU A 305 22.74 -18.27 -9.99
C LEU A 305 24.04 -18.05 -9.23
N GLY A 306 23.99 -17.28 -8.14
CA GLY A 306 25.14 -16.94 -7.31
C GLY A 306 25.20 -15.46 -6.98
N GLU A 307 26.27 -15.08 -6.31
CA GLU A 307 26.63 -13.70 -6.01
C GLU A 307 27.73 -13.23 -6.94
N THR A 308 27.74 -11.94 -7.31
CA THR A 308 28.74 -11.39 -8.22
C THR A 308 30.12 -11.28 -7.54
N PRO A 309 31.23 -11.56 -8.27
CA PRO A 309 31.27 -12.12 -9.62
C PRO A 309 30.79 -13.58 -9.65
N LEU A 310 29.98 -13.91 -10.66
CA LEU A 310 29.34 -15.23 -10.78
C LEU A 310 30.35 -16.33 -11.10
N ASP A 311 30.21 -17.49 -10.46
CA ASP A 311 30.77 -18.75 -10.97
C ASP A 311 29.90 -19.22 -12.16
N GLU A 312 30.34 -18.88 -13.37
CA GLU A 312 29.56 -19.13 -14.59
C GLU A 312 29.25 -20.62 -14.80
N ALA A 313 30.15 -21.53 -14.42
CA ALA A 313 29.95 -22.96 -14.59
C ALA A 313 28.87 -23.50 -13.64
N SER A 314 28.93 -23.13 -12.36
CA SER A 314 27.91 -23.48 -11.39
C SER A 314 26.55 -22.86 -11.72
N ALA A 315 26.54 -21.59 -12.14
CA ALA A 315 25.34 -20.88 -12.58
C ALA A 315 24.71 -21.53 -13.82
N ALA A 316 25.51 -21.93 -14.81
CA ALA A 316 25.04 -22.60 -16.01
C ALA A 316 24.41 -23.96 -15.71
N ASN A 317 24.98 -24.73 -14.77
CA ASN A 317 24.40 -25.99 -14.32
C ASN A 317 23.03 -25.81 -13.65
N ALA A 318 22.91 -24.81 -12.77
CA ALA A 318 21.64 -24.47 -12.12
C ALA A 318 20.58 -24.05 -13.16
N LEU A 319 20.97 -23.20 -14.11
CA LEU A 319 20.10 -22.74 -15.18
C LEU A 319 19.67 -23.87 -16.13
N ALA A 320 20.58 -24.76 -16.50
CA ALA A 320 20.29 -25.91 -17.37
C ALA A 320 19.28 -26.89 -16.73
N ALA A 321 19.25 -27.02 -15.41
CA ALA A 321 18.22 -27.78 -14.71
C ALA A 321 16.83 -27.12 -14.87
N LEU A 322 16.78 -25.79 -14.77
CA LEU A 322 15.55 -25.02 -14.86
C LEU A 322 14.97 -24.99 -16.29
N LEU A 323 15.83 -24.87 -17.30
CA LEU A 323 15.44 -24.92 -18.72
C LEU A 323 14.79 -26.25 -19.10
N ARG A 324 15.27 -27.37 -18.54
CA ARG A 324 14.78 -28.73 -18.87
C ARG A 324 13.53 -29.15 -18.10
N SER A 325 13.31 -28.63 -16.90
CA SER A 325 12.25 -29.13 -16.02
C SER A 325 11.03 -28.21 -15.93
N ARG A 326 10.00 -28.52 -16.72
CA ARG A 326 8.69 -27.85 -16.61
C ARG A 326 8.10 -27.96 -15.21
N GLN A 327 8.25 -29.12 -14.55
CA GLN A 327 7.70 -29.35 -13.22
C GLN A 327 8.33 -28.41 -12.18
N VAL A 328 9.65 -28.20 -12.24
CA VAL A 328 10.34 -27.25 -11.36
C VAL A 328 9.83 -25.83 -11.63
N ARG A 329 9.77 -25.41 -12.91
CA ARG A 329 9.26 -24.08 -13.29
C ARG A 329 7.83 -23.83 -12.81
N GLN A 330 6.94 -24.81 -12.95
CA GLN A 330 5.58 -24.75 -12.42
C GLN A 330 5.55 -24.60 -10.89
N GLY A 331 6.45 -25.29 -10.19
CA GLY A 331 6.64 -25.14 -8.75
C GLY A 331 7.01 -23.71 -8.36
N LEU A 332 8.03 -23.15 -9.01
CA LEU A 332 8.50 -21.77 -8.81
C LEU A 332 7.38 -20.75 -9.06
N SER A 333 6.72 -20.87 -10.21
CA SER A 333 5.60 -20.02 -10.61
C SER A 333 4.50 -19.98 -9.55
N ARG A 334 4.02 -21.14 -9.10
CA ARG A 334 2.97 -21.24 -8.08
C ARG A 334 3.44 -20.71 -6.72
N ALA A 335 4.71 -20.88 -6.38
CA ALA A 335 5.26 -20.37 -5.13
C ALA A 335 5.33 -18.83 -5.13
N GLY A 336 5.84 -18.22 -6.21
CA GLY A 336 5.85 -16.78 -6.38
C GLY A 336 4.46 -16.16 -6.26
N GLN A 337 3.46 -16.73 -6.94
CA GLN A 337 2.07 -16.25 -6.89
C GLN A 337 1.39 -16.41 -5.53
N ARG A 338 1.89 -17.29 -4.65
CA ARG A 338 1.42 -17.37 -3.26
C ARG A 338 2.00 -16.26 -2.39
N LEU A 339 3.19 -15.75 -2.74
CA LEU A 339 3.85 -14.68 -1.98
C LEU A 339 3.30 -13.30 -2.35
N VAL A 340 3.00 -13.08 -3.63
CA VAL A 340 2.65 -11.77 -4.17
C VAL A 340 1.34 -11.87 -4.95
N ASP A 341 0.32 -11.15 -4.48
CA ASP A 341 -1.02 -11.15 -5.07
C ASP A 341 -1.39 -9.82 -5.75
N GLY A 342 -0.45 -8.88 -5.80
CA GLY A 342 -0.61 -7.58 -6.44
C GLY A 342 -1.44 -6.57 -5.67
N GLN A 343 -1.89 -6.88 -4.45
CA GLN A 343 -2.70 -5.98 -3.60
C GLN A 343 -1.87 -5.17 -2.60
N GLY A 344 -0.52 -5.25 -2.66
CA GLY A 344 0.36 -4.64 -1.67
C GLY A 344 0.19 -3.13 -1.54
N ALA A 345 0.19 -2.39 -2.65
CA ALA A 345 -0.01 -0.94 -2.64
C ALA A 345 -1.39 -0.55 -2.06
N ASP A 346 -2.45 -1.29 -2.39
CA ASP A 346 -3.80 -1.05 -1.85
C ASP A 346 -3.84 -1.28 -0.32
N ARG A 347 -3.20 -2.34 0.18
CA ARG A 347 -3.09 -2.59 1.62
C ARG A 347 -2.34 -1.47 2.33
N VAL A 348 -1.25 -0.98 1.74
CA VAL A 348 -0.49 0.14 2.32
C VAL A 348 -1.40 1.36 2.41
N VAL A 349 -2.05 1.77 1.32
CA VAL A 349 -2.96 2.92 1.29
C VAL A 349 -4.09 2.77 2.32
N GLU A 350 -4.72 1.60 2.42
CA GLU A 350 -5.76 1.32 3.42
C GLU A 350 -5.23 1.55 4.85
N ARG A 351 -4.02 1.08 5.16
CA ARG A 351 -3.40 1.26 6.47
C ARG A 351 -3.05 2.72 6.75
N LEU A 352 -2.51 3.45 5.78
CA LEU A 352 -2.22 4.88 5.93
C LEU A 352 -3.49 5.68 6.23
N LEU A 353 -4.56 5.43 5.47
CA LEU A 353 -5.84 6.13 5.68
C LEU A 353 -6.50 5.73 6.99
N SER A 354 -6.35 4.49 7.45
CA SER A 354 -6.83 4.08 8.78
C SER A 354 -6.18 4.85 9.92
N LEU A 355 -4.87 5.15 9.82
CA LEU A 355 -4.14 5.96 10.79
C LEU A 355 -4.52 7.45 10.70
N SER A 356 -4.84 7.94 9.51
CA SER A 356 -5.37 9.30 9.34
C SER A 356 -6.76 9.45 9.95
N ALA A 357 -7.59 8.40 9.90
CA ALA A 357 -8.91 8.36 10.54
C ALA A 357 -8.86 8.33 12.08
N GLU A 358 -7.71 8.04 12.71
CA GLU A 358 -7.51 8.17 14.16
C GLU A 358 -7.51 9.64 14.65
N THR A 359 -7.65 10.61 13.76
CA THR A 359 -8.03 12.00 14.11
C THR A 359 -9.50 12.14 14.50
N LEU A 360 -10.31 11.09 14.27
CA LEU A 360 -11.68 11.02 14.74
C LEU A 360 -11.72 10.75 16.25
N ARG A 361 -12.28 11.67 17.03
CA ARG A 361 -12.45 11.53 18.49
C ARG A 361 -13.91 11.56 18.87
N LEU A 362 -14.28 10.83 19.92
CA LEU A 362 -15.59 10.96 20.56
C LEU A 362 -15.45 11.84 21.79
N ARG A 363 -16.05 13.03 21.77
CA ARG A 363 -16.19 13.85 22.98
C ARG A 363 -17.62 13.83 23.50
N PRO A 364 -17.84 13.97 24.81
CA PRO A 364 -19.19 14.15 25.35
C PRO A 364 -19.89 15.33 24.66
N ALA A 365 -21.16 15.17 24.35
CA ALA A 365 -22.00 16.26 23.87
C ALA A 365 -22.22 17.29 25.00
N SER A 366 -22.29 18.55 24.63
CA SER A 366 -22.50 19.70 25.51
C SER A 366 -23.75 20.47 25.10
N GLN A 367 -24.19 21.43 25.93
CA GLN A 367 -25.32 22.29 25.59
C GLN A 367 -25.15 23.03 24.26
N ALA A 368 -23.90 23.36 23.88
CA ALA A 368 -23.57 24.05 22.63
C ALA A 368 -23.88 23.23 21.37
N ASP A 369 -23.96 21.90 21.48
CA ASP A 369 -24.19 21.02 20.34
C ASP A 369 -25.67 20.90 19.95
N SER A 370 -26.60 21.38 20.78
CA SER A 370 -28.05 21.14 20.62
C SER A 370 -28.58 21.57 19.24
N ALA A 371 -28.26 22.79 18.80
CA ALA A 371 -28.75 23.31 17.53
C ALA A 371 -28.25 22.48 16.33
N LEU A 372 -26.99 22.06 16.37
CA LEU A 372 -26.36 21.25 15.31
C LEU A 372 -26.98 19.86 15.24
N LEU A 373 -27.19 19.22 16.40
CA LEU A 373 -27.80 17.90 16.47
C LEU A 373 -29.26 17.93 16.00
N LEU A 374 -30.01 18.98 16.32
CA LEU A 374 -31.36 19.16 15.78
C LEU A 374 -31.35 19.26 14.26
N ALA A 375 -30.42 20.04 13.69
CA ALA A 375 -30.27 20.17 12.25
C ALA A 375 -29.99 18.82 11.59
N TRP A 376 -29.05 18.02 12.13
CA TRP A 376 -28.75 16.69 11.59
C TRP A 376 -29.91 15.70 11.72
N ARG A 377 -30.65 15.72 12.84
CA ARG A 377 -31.83 14.87 13.06
C ARG A 377 -32.97 15.19 12.11
N ASN A 378 -33.08 16.44 11.66
CA ASN A 378 -34.09 16.90 10.73
C ASN A 378 -33.65 16.92 9.26
N ASP A 379 -32.43 16.47 8.96
CA ASP A 379 -31.99 16.28 7.57
C ASP A 379 -32.88 15.24 6.85
N PRO A 380 -33.33 15.48 5.60
CA PRO A 380 -34.28 14.62 4.92
C PRO A 380 -33.84 13.16 4.74
N GLU A 381 -32.53 12.91 4.61
CA GLU A 381 -32.00 11.55 4.48
C GLU A 381 -31.90 10.88 5.86
N THR A 382 -31.52 11.65 6.89
CA THR A 382 -31.53 11.16 8.28
C THR A 382 -32.94 10.74 8.72
N ILE A 383 -33.97 11.54 8.39
CA ILE A 383 -35.37 11.22 8.71
C ILE A 383 -35.78 9.90 8.07
N ARG A 384 -35.55 9.75 6.75
CA ARG A 384 -35.86 8.51 6.00
C ARG A 384 -35.15 7.28 6.56
N ALA A 385 -33.94 7.46 7.07
CA ALA A 385 -33.12 6.41 7.66
C ALA A 385 -33.49 6.06 9.12
N SER A 386 -34.25 6.94 9.80
CA SER A 386 -34.58 6.86 11.22
C SER A 386 -35.74 5.88 11.51
N LEU A 387 -35.78 5.38 12.75
CA LEU A 387 -36.96 4.68 13.27
C LEU A 387 -38.15 5.64 13.43
N GLN A 388 -37.87 6.90 13.74
CA GLN A 388 -38.84 7.98 13.81
C GLN A 388 -38.80 8.76 12.49
N ASP A 389 -39.65 8.37 11.54
CA ASP A 389 -39.74 8.90 10.17
C ASP A 389 -40.55 10.20 10.10
N ARG A 390 -40.20 11.16 10.96
CA ARG A 390 -40.76 12.53 10.94
C ARG A 390 -39.76 13.53 11.50
N PRO A 391 -39.87 14.82 11.13
CA PRO A 391 -39.14 15.89 11.79
C PRO A 391 -39.43 15.95 13.29
N VAL A 392 -38.42 16.38 14.05
CA VAL A 392 -38.44 16.64 15.48
C VAL A 392 -38.58 18.14 15.67
N SER A 393 -39.60 18.57 16.42
CA SER A 393 -39.77 19.99 16.76
C SER A 393 -38.68 20.47 17.72
N LEU A 394 -38.42 21.78 17.74
CA LEU A 394 -37.45 22.37 18.66
C LEU A 394 -37.79 22.08 20.14
N ALA A 395 -39.07 22.12 20.51
CA ALA A 395 -39.52 21.82 21.87
C ALA A 395 -39.26 20.35 22.25
N GLU A 396 -39.60 19.40 21.37
CA GLU A 396 -39.31 17.97 21.57
C GLU A 396 -37.80 17.72 21.69
N HIS A 397 -37.00 18.39 20.84
CA HIS A 397 -35.55 18.27 20.88
C HIS A 397 -34.95 18.80 22.18
N ASN A 398 -35.34 20.00 22.62
CA ASN A 398 -34.82 20.62 23.82
C ASN A 398 -35.11 19.78 25.07
N ALA A 399 -36.35 19.28 25.19
CA ALA A 399 -36.74 18.39 26.29
C ALA A 399 -35.93 17.08 26.27
N TRP A 400 -35.78 16.46 25.10
CA TRP A 400 -34.99 15.23 24.94
C TRP A 400 -33.50 15.45 25.24
N PHE A 401 -32.92 16.55 24.76
CA PHE A 401 -31.49 16.82 24.87
C PHE A 401 -31.11 17.10 26.31
N ALA A 402 -31.88 17.95 27.00
CA ALA A 402 -31.68 18.21 28.44
C ALA A 402 -31.78 16.93 29.27
N LYS A 403 -32.77 16.06 28.99
CA LYS A 403 -32.89 14.76 29.64
C LYS A 403 -31.70 13.85 29.34
N SER A 404 -31.22 13.85 28.09
CA SER A 404 -30.11 12.99 27.66
C SER A 404 -28.79 13.36 28.32
N LEU A 405 -28.53 14.65 28.54
CA LEU A 405 -27.32 15.11 29.23
C LEU A 405 -27.35 14.85 30.75
N ALA A 406 -28.54 14.76 31.35
CA ALA A 406 -28.73 14.52 32.78
C ALA A 406 -28.80 13.03 33.16
N ASP A 407 -29.01 12.14 32.19
CA ASP A 407 -29.22 10.71 32.43
C ASP A 407 -27.88 9.93 32.48
N PRO A 408 -27.48 9.39 33.65
CA PRO A 408 -26.20 8.67 33.78
C PRO A 408 -26.17 7.33 33.02
N SER A 409 -27.33 6.79 32.62
CA SER A 409 -27.42 5.57 31.82
C SER A 409 -27.18 5.83 30.32
N LEU A 410 -27.19 7.09 29.91
CA LEU A 410 -27.08 7.52 28.51
C LEU A 410 -25.78 8.28 28.30
N ARG A 411 -24.94 7.79 27.38
CA ARG A 411 -23.75 8.51 26.92
C ARG A 411 -23.99 9.04 25.52
N LEU A 412 -24.04 10.36 25.39
CA LEU A 412 -24.19 11.06 24.12
C LEU A 412 -22.86 11.69 23.71
N TYR A 413 -22.34 11.27 22.57
CA TYR A 413 -21.06 11.73 22.04
C TYR A 413 -21.26 12.50 20.74
N VAL A 414 -20.42 13.52 20.54
CA VAL A 414 -20.15 14.13 19.24
C VAL A 414 -18.84 13.53 18.72
N ALA A 415 -18.89 12.99 17.51
CA ALA A 415 -17.71 12.58 16.78
C ALA A 415 -17.09 13.81 16.13
N GLU A 416 -15.82 14.06 16.37
CA GLU A 416 -15.06 15.16 15.80
C GLU A 416 -13.97 14.62 14.90
N LEU A 417 -13.93 15.08 13.65
CA LEU A 417 -12.85 14.83 12.71
C LEU A 417 -12.03 16.12 12.61
N GLU A 418 -10.76 16.08 13.00
CA GLU A 418 -9.87 17.27 12.98
C GLU A 418 -10.47 18.47 13.76
N GLY A 419 -11.12 18.20 14.89
CA GLY A 419 -11.77 19.22 15.72
C GLY A 419 -13.10 19.77 15.17
N ARG A 420 -13.60 19.24 14.03
CA ARG A 420 -14.90 19.62 13.47
C ARG A 420 -15.96 18.56 13.75
N PRO A 421 -17.16 18.92 14.22
CA PRO A 421 -18.26 17.97 14.41
C PRO A 421 -18.63 17.24 13.10
N ALA A 422 -18.57 15.91 13.13
CA ALA A 422 -18.74 15.03 11.97
C ALA A 422 -19.91 14.04 12.11
N GLY A 423 -20.43 13.86 13.33
CA GLY A 423 -21.61 13.04 13.60
C GLY A 423 -21.89 12.91 15.09
N THR A 424 -22.92 12.14 15.44
CA THR A 424 -23.25 11.79 16.82
C THR A 424 -23.40 10.29 17.01
N VAL A 425 -22.99 9.83 18.19
CA VAL A 425 -23.21 8.46 18.65
C VAL A 425 -23.82 8.50 20.04
N ARG A 426 -24.84 7.67 20.26
CA ARG A 426 -25.54 7.53 21.53
C ARG A 426 -25.46 6.08 21.99
N LEU A 427 -25.11 5.89 23.26
CA LEU A 427 -25.06 4.62 23.96
C LEU A 427 -26.03 4.67 25.14
N ASN A 428 -27.17 3.98 25.04
CA ASN A 428 -28.12 3.83 26.13
C ASN A 428 -27.86 2.51 26.86
N SER A 429 -27.64 2.54 28.17
CA SER A 429 -27.32 1.36 28.97
C SER A 429 -28.57 0.75 29.59
N ASP A 430 -28.70 -0.57 29.53
CA ASP A 430 -29.76 -1.32 30.21
C ASP A 430 -29.25 -2.64 30.82
N ALA A 431 -30.19 -3.46 31.32
CA ALA A 431 -29.87 -4.74 31.96
C ALA A 431 -29.13 -5.74 31.05
N SER A 432 -29.25 -5.62 29.72
CA SER A 432 -28.68 -6.54 28.73
C SER A 432 -27.46 -5.98 27.98
N GLY A 433 -27.10 -4.71 28.17
CA GLY A 433 -25.92 -4.11 27.56
C GLY A 433 -26.14 -2.66 27.16
N HIS A 434 -25.67 -2.27 25.98
CA HIS A 434 -25.83 -0.93 25.42
C HIS A 434 -26.58 -0.94 24.10
N VAL A 435 -27.55 -0.04 23.93
CA VAL A 435 -28.23 0.25 22.67
C VAL A 435 -27.53 1.40 21.97
N LEU A 436 -26.99 1.13 20.79
CA LEU A 436 -26.32 2.08 19.91
C LEU A 436 -27.31 2.77 18.98
N SER A 437 -27.14 4.09 18.84
CA SER A 437 -27.79 4.91 17.81
C SER A 437 -26.79 5.92 17.28
N TRP A 438 -26.87 6.27 16.01
CA TRP A 438 -25.93 7.21 15.40
C TRP A 438 -26.57 8.10 14.34
N THR A 439 -25.91 9.23 14.05
CA THR A 439 -26.26 10.13 12.95
C THR A 439 -24.97 10.71 12.37
N VAL A 440 -24.74 10.53 11.06
CA VAL A 440 -23.58 11.11 10.36
C VAL A 440 -24.00 12.47 9.81
N ALA A 441 -23.15 13.49 9.98
CA ALA A 441 -23.40 14.82 9.43
C ALA A 441 -23.60 14.73 7.89
N PRO A 442 -24.55 15.48 7.29
CA PRO A 442 -24.80 15.43 5.85
C PRO A 442 -23.53 15.67 5.00
N SER A 443 -22.68 16.61 5.42
CA SER A 443 -21.41 16.94 4.75
C SER A 443 -20.33 15.86 4.85
N MET A 444 -20.51 14.84 5.70
CA MET A 444 -19.52 13.80 6.00
C MET A 444 -19.96 12.40 5.49
N ARG A 445 -21.10 12.31 4.79
CA ARG A 445 -21.59 11.06 4.23
C ARG A 445 -20.67 10.58 3.10
N GLY A 446 -20.54 9.26 2.97
CA GLY A 446 -19.67 8.63 1.96
C GLY A 446 -18.18 8.63 2.28
N GLN A 447 -17.73 9.32 3.34
CA GLN A 447 -16.30 9.50 3.68
C GLN A 447 -15.80 8.55 4.77
N GLY A 448 -16.55 7.49 5.11
CA GLY A 448 -16.14 6.52 6.13
C GLY A 448 -16.33 6.93 7.59
N VAL A 449 -16.65 8.20 7.88
CA VAL A 449 -16.88 8.74 9.24
C VAL A 449 -17.84 7.90 10.09
N GLY A 450 -18.98 7.47 9.51
CA GLY A 450 -19.97 6.66 10.22
C GLY A 450 -19.42 5.33 10.74
N LYS A 451 -18.54 4.68 9.97
CA LYS A 451 -17.88 3.43 10.36
C LYS A 451 -16.91 3.67 11.50
N ALA A 452 -16.05 4.69 11.36
CA ALA A 452 -15.03 5.04 12.34
C ALA A 452 -15.66 5.42 13.68
N MET A 453 -16.69 6.26 13.69
CA MET A 453 -17.30 6.74 14.94
C MET A 453 -18.06 5.65 15.69
N VAL A 454 -18.75 4.75 14.99
CA VAL A 454 -19.45 3.63 15.64
C VAL A 454 -18.45 2.60 16.14
N ARG A 455 -17.38 2.29 15.38
CA ARG A 455 -16.28 1.43 15.84
C ARG A 455 -15.65 1.96 17.13
N LEU A 456 -15.32 3.25 17.19
CA LEU A 456 -14.82 3.89 18.42
C LEU A 456 -15.83 3.75 19.57
N ALA A 457 -17.12 3.96 19.32
CA ALA A 457 -18.14 3.84 20.36
C ALA A 457 -18.27 2.41 20.91
N VAL A 458 -18.19 1.39 20.05
CA VAL A 458 -18.16 -0.02 20.48
C VAL A 458 -16.94 -0.30 21.35
N GLN A 459 -15.76 0.22 20.99
CA GLN A 459 -14.54 0.06 21.79
C GLN A 459 -14.63 0.71 23.19
N HIS A 460 -15.48 1.72 23.35
CA HIS A 460 -15.74 2.38 24.64
C HIS A 460 -16.90 1.74 25.43
N ALA A 461 -17.58 0.73 24.87
CA ALA A 461 -18.69 0.05 25.51
C ALA A 461 -18.18 -1.14 26.36
N PRO A 462 -18.36 -1.12 27.69
CA PRO A 462 -17.88 -2.18 28.58
C PRO A 462 -18.73 -3.46 28.53
N ARG A 463 -19.91 -3.42 27.89
CA ARG A 463 -20.84 -4.55 27.78
C ARG A 463 -21.28 -4.72 26.33
N ALA A 464 -21.92 -5.85 26.05
CA ALA A 464 -22.46 -6.15 24.73
C ALA A 464 -23.26 -4.97 24.15
N VAL A 465 -23.09 -4.74 22.86
CA VAL A 465 -23.75 -3.65 22.14
C VAL A 465 -24.82 -4.21 21.21
N ARG A 466 -25.91 -3.48 21.04
CA ARG A 466 -26.94 -3.79 20.05
C ARG A 466 -27.43 -2.55 19.32
N ALA A 467 -27.87 -2.71 18.09
CA ALA A 467 -28.40 -1.63 17.26
C ALA A 467 -29.64 -2.10 16.49
N GLU A 468 -30.65 -1.24 16.42
CA GLU A 468 -31.87 -1.46 15.65
C GLU A 468 -31.82 -0.63 14.36
N ILE A 469 -31.84 -1.31 13.21
CA ILE A 469 -31.68 -0.68 11.90
C ILE A 469 -32.89 -1.01 11.02
N ARG A 470 -33.53 0.00 10.43
CA ARG A 470 -34.64 -0.17 9.48
C ARG A 470 -34.19 -0.98 8.27
N GLN A 471 -35.04 -1.92 7.83
CA GLN A 471 -34.84 -2.66 6.58
C GLN A 471 -34.72 -1.69 5.40
N GLY A 472 -33.71 -1.87 4.56
CA GLY A 472 -33.39 -0.98 3.44
C GLY A 472 -32.40 0.15 3.76
N ASN A 473 -32.05 0.39 5.03
CA ASN A 473 -30.98 1.31 5.40
C ASN A 473 -29.59 0.66 5.23
N ILE A 474 -29.19 0.45 3.97
CA ILE A 474 -27.95 -0.24 3.58
C ILE A 474 -26.71 0.45 4.20
N ALA A 475 -26.73 1.78 4.31
CA ALA A 475 -25.62 2.54 4.91
C ALA A 475 -25.41 2.17 6.38
N SER A 476 -26.46 2.12 7.19
CA SER A 476 -26.35 1.77 8.61
C SER A 476 -26.05 0.29 8.83
N VAL A 477 -26.54 -0.59 7.95
CA VAL A 477 -26.15 -2.01 7.95
C VAL A 477 -24.64 -2.16 7.74
N ARG A 478 -24.07 -1.46 6.76
CA ARG A 478 -22.62 -1.49 6.50
C ARG A 478 -21.81 -0.94 7.68
N ILE A 479 -22.30 0.08 8.37
CA ILE A 479 -21.68 0.63 9.57
C ILE A 479 -21.69 -0.41 10.71
N ALA A 480 -22.82 -1.05 10.98
CA ALA A 480 -22.94 -2.04 12.04
C ALA A 480 -22.04 -3.26 11.82
N LEU A 481 -22.04 -3.81 10.60
CA LEU A 481 -21.18 -4.93 10.23
C LEU A 481 -19.69 -4.58 10.38
N HIS A 482 -19.30 -3.38 9.95
CA HIS A 482 -17.92 -2.89 10.08
C HIS A 482 -17.49 -2.71 11.54
N ALA A 483 -18.40 -2.29 12.40
CA ALA A 483 -18.16 -2.16 13.84
C ALA A 483 -18.17 -3.51 14.58
N GLY A 484 -18.27 -4.64 13.87
CA GLY A 484 -18.23 -5.99 14.45
C GLY A 484 -19.57 -6.49 14.99
N LEU A 485 -20.68 -5.83 14.67
CA LEU A 485 -22.01 -6.34 15.01
C LEU A 485 -22.49 -7.31 13.92
N SER A 486 -23.16 -8.37 14.34
CA SER A 486 -23.78 -9.36 13.44
C SER A 486 -25.30 -9.30 13.53
N LEU A 487 -25.98 -9.62 12.43
CA LEU A 487 -27.45 -9.70 12.41
C LEU A 487 -27.90 -10.82 13.34
N HIS A 488 -28.72 -10.49 14.34
CA HIS A 488 -29.27 -11.43 15.30
C HIS A 488 -30.69 -11.85 14.94
N SER A 489 -31.57 -10.88 14.66
CA SER A 489 -32.97 -11.14 14.32
C SER A 489 -33.57 -10.05 13.43
N THR A 490 -34.68 -10.36 12.77
CA THR A 490 -35.48 -9.39 12.03
C THR A 490 -36.92 -9.47 12.49
N SER A 491 -37.54 -8.35 12.84
CA SER A 491 -38.94 -8.28 13.24
C SER A 491 -39.56 -6.97 12.76
N GLN A 492 -40.76 -7.04 12.18
CA GLN A 492 -41.56 -5.86 11.78
C GLN A 492 -40.78 -4.81 10.95
N GLY A 493 -39.92 -5.25 10.02
CA GLY A 493 -39.13 -4.35 9.17
C GLY A 493 -37.92 -3.70 9.86
N ILE A 494 -37.52 -4.18 11.05
CA ILE A 494 -36.33 -3.74 11.78
C ILE A 494 -35.37 -4.93 11.93
N HIS A 495 -34.11 -4.70 11.61
CA HIS A 495 -33.00 -5.62 11.83
C HIS A 495 -32.30 -5.30 13.15
N LEU A 496 -32.19 -6.30 14.01
CA LEU A 496 -31.43 -6.23 15.27
C LEU A 496 -30.02 -6.77 15.04
N TYR A 497 -29.03 -5.92 15.25
CA TYR A 497 -27.61 -6.26 15.19
C TYR A 497 -27.03 -6.31 16.60
N THR A 498 -26.19 -7.30 16.89
CA THR A 498 -25.55 -7.49 18.20
C THR A 498 -24.05 -7.72 18.04
N GLY A 499 -23.24 -7.18 18.94
CA GLY A 499 -21.78 -7.36 18.94
C GLY A 499 -21.22 -7.49 20.37
N PRO A 500 -20.03 -8.08 20.52
CA PRO A 500 -19.37 -8.16 21.82
C PRO A 500 -19.03 -6.77 22.35
N GLY A 501 -19.10 -6.60 23.68
CA GLY A 501 -18.50 -5.45 24.36
C GLY A 501 -17.00 -5.68 24.57
N LYS A 502 -16.29 -4.69 25.12
CA LYS A 502 -14.92 -4.89 25.58
C LYS A 502 -14.95 -5.87 26.76
N GLU A 503 -14.33 -7.04 26.66
CA GLU A 503 -14.02 -7.85 27.85
C GLU A 503 -13.19 -6.97 28.80
N PRO A 504 -13.52 -6.90 30.10
CA PRO A 504 -12.65 -6.22 31.04
C PRO A 504 -11.28 -6.90 30.98
N ALA A 505 -10.25 -6.13 30.67
CA ALA A 505 -8.87 -6.59 30.85
C ALA A 505 -8.70 -6.90 32.34
N SER A 506 -8.62 -8.18 32.66
CA SER A 506 -8.24 -8.69 33.99
C SER A 506 -6.79 -8.36 34.29
#